data_AF-A0A9J6FWX0-F1
#
_entry.id   AF-A0A9J6FWX0-F1
#
_cell.length_a   1.000
_cell.length_b   1.000
_cell.length_c   1.000
_cell.angle_alpha   90.00
_cell.angle_beta   90.00
_cell.angle_gamma   90.00
#
_symmetry.space_group_name_H-M   'P 1'
#
loop_
_entity.id
_entity.type
_entity.pdbx_description
1 polymer ?
#
loop_
_entity_poly.entity_id
_entity_poly.type
_entity_poly.pdbx_seq_one_letter_code
_entity_poly.pdbx_strand_id
1 'polypeptide(L)' 'MRCRIHIRRTDKSSEAAYHDVEEYMQHAENFFNRLELTKPNVRRRVFIATDIPKVIKEIKRK' A
#
# COMPACT_ATOMS: atom_id res chain seq x y z
N MET A 1 8.51 -10.93 7.42
CA MET A 1 7.60 -9.78 7.61
C MET A 1 7.07 -9.37 6.22
N ARG A 2 5.76 -9.22 6.03
CA ARG A 2 5.16 -8.84 4.74
C ARG A 2 4.13 -7.73 4.98
N CYS A 3 4.23 -6.63 4.24
CA CYS A 3 3.24 -5.55 4.27
C CYS A 3 2.09 -5.91 3.32
N ARG A 4 0.84 -5.84 3.80
CA ARG A 4 -0.36 -6.03 2.98
C ARG A 4 -1.18 -4.76 3.02
N ILE A 5 -1.57 -4.27 1.86
CA ILE A 5 -2.41 -3.09 1.68
C ILE A 5 -3.68 -3.55 0.99
N HIS A 6 -4.83 -3.15 1.52
CA HIS A 6 -6.13 -3.38 0.90
C HIS A 6 -6.77 -2.03 0.56
N ILE A 7 -6.89 -1.75 -0.74
CA ILE A 7 -7.48 -0.51 -1.26
C ILE A 7 -8.88 -0.88 -1.78
N ARG A 8 -9.93 -0.48 -1.04
CA ARG A 8 -11.34 -0.69 -1.41
C ARG A 8 -11.91 0.65 -1.87
N ARG A 9 -12.33 0.77 -3.13
CA ARG A 9 -12.86 2.03 -3.68
C ARG A 9 -14.35 1.97 -4.01
N THR A 10 -14.81 0.89 -4.63
CA THR A 10 -16.15 0.78 -5.22
C THR A 10 -17.18 0.26 -4.22
N ASP A 11 -16.78 -0.67 -3.36
CA ASP A 11 -17.68 -1.36 -2.44
C ASP A 11 -17.91 -0.60 -1.11
N LYS A 12 -17.18 0.50 -0.88
CA LYS A 12 -17.20 1.26 0.39
C LYS A 12 -17.30 2.77 0.25
N SER A 13 -17.75 3.26 -0.90
CA SER A 13 -17.79 4.70 -1.20
C SER A 13 -18.71 5.52 -0.29
N SER A 14 -19.72 4.91 0.34
CA SER A 14 -20.61 5.58 1.31
C SER A 14 -20.16 5.46 2.76
N GLU A 15 -19.30 4.49 3.08
CA GLU A 15 -18.88 4.17 4.46
C GLU A 15 -17.48 4.68 4.79
N ALA A 16 -16.65 4.97 3.78
CA ALA A 16 -15.28 5.41 3.95
C ALA A 16 -14.91 6.50 2.95
N ALA A 17 -14.04 7.42 3.40
CA ALA A 17 -13.50 8.47 2.56
C ALA A 17 -12.61 7.88 1.46
N TYR A 18 -12.56 8.58 0.33
CA TYR A 18 -11.58 8.28 -0.71
C TYR A 18 -10.18 8.67 -0.21
N HIS A 19 -9.27 7.70 -0.25
CA HIS A 19 -7.85 7.92 0.02
C HIS A 19 -7.04 7.66 -1.24
N ASP A 20 -6.07 8.55 -1.49
CA ASP A 20 -5.14 8.38 -2.59
C ASP A 20 -4.19 7.20 -2.31
N VAL A 21 -3.71 6.58 -3.38
CA VAL A 21 -2.75 5.48 -3.32
C VAL A 21 -1.44 5.90 -2.64
N GLU A 22 -1.04 7.16 -2.82
CA GLU A 22 0.16 7.73 -2.18
C GLU A 22 0.16 7.57 -0.66
N GLU A 23 -0.98 7.84 -0.02
CA GLU A 23 -1.12 7.77 1.44
C GLU A 23 -0.79 6.37 1.95
N TYR A 24 -1.32 5.33 1.28
CA TYR A 24 -1.02 3.94 1.61
C TYR A 24 0.45 3.58 1.41
N MET A 25 1.08 4.08 0.35
CA MET A 25 2.49 3.80 0.05
C MET A 25 3.42 4.48 1.05
N GLN A 26 3.08 5.69 1.51
CA GLN A 26 3.85 6.38 2.54
C GLN A 26 3.85 5.60 3.86
N HIS A 27 2.71 5.01 4.25
CA HIS A 27 2.67 4.12 5.41
C HIS A 27 3.50 2.85 5.22
N ALA A 28 3.50 2.26 4.02
CA ALA A 28 4.32 1.10 3.71
C ALA A 28 5.81 1.41 3.76
N GLU A 29 6.22 2.57 3.24
CA GLU A 29 7.60 3.05 3.30
C GLU A 29 8.04 3.26 4.76
N ASN A 30 7.24 3.96 5.57
CA ASN A 30 7.51 4.17 6.99
C ASN A 30 7.61 2.85 7.77
N PHE A 31 6.87 1.82 7.37
CA PHE A 31 6.98 0.49 7.94
C PHE A 31 8.32 -0.17 7.58
N PHE A 32 8.73 -0.13 6.31
CA PHE A 32 10.00 -0.73 5.90
C PHE A 32 11.21 0.03 6.45
N ASN A 33 11.16 1.36 6.53
CA ASN A 33 12.21 2.17 7.15
C ASN A 33 12.43 1.76 8.61
N ARG A 34 11.36 1.61 9.39
CA ARG A 34 11.45 1.11 10.77
C ARG A 34 11.95 -0.34 10.85
N LEU A 35 11.56 -1.18 9.89
CA LEU A 35 11.99 -2.57 9.85
C LEU A 35 13.50 -2.67 9.53
N GLU A 36 14.02 -1.82 8.65
CA GLU A 36 15.43 -1.77 8.28
C GLU A 36 16.34 -1.37 9.45
N LEU A 37 15.85 -0.53 10.37
CA LEU A 37 16.57 -0.20 11.61
C LEU A 37 16.84 -1.43 12.50
N THR A 38 15.96 -2.44 12.45
CA THR A 38 16.10 -3.68 13.25
C THR A 38 16.64 -4.86 12.46
N LYS A 39 16.45 -4.87 11.13
CA LYS A 39 16.86 -5.93 10.23
C LYS A 39 17.43 -5.33 8.94
N PRO A 40 18.76 -5.25 8.78
CA PRO A 40 19.35 -4.77 7.55
C PRO A 40 19.01 -5.70 6.36
N ASN A 41 18.95 -5.16 5.15
CA ASN A 41 18.70 -5.88 3.88
C ASN A 41 17.31 -6.52 3.72
N VAL A 42 16.24 -5.94 4.30
CA VAL A 42 14.88 -6.42 4.02
C VAL A 42 14.45 -6.07 2.59
N ARG A 43 14.12 -7.10 1.81
CA ARG A 43 13.50 -6.90 0.49
C ARG A 43 12.07 -6.36 0.65
N ARG A 44 11.88 -5.08 0.30
CA ARG A 44 10.59 -4.38 0.31
C ARG A 44 9.61 -5.05 -0.66
N ARG A 45 8.58 -5.70 -0.12
CA ARG A 45 7.54 -6.38 -0.89
C ARG A 45 6.17 -6.08 -0.28
N VAL A 46 5.30 -5.50 -1.08
CA VAL A 46 3.94 -5.12 -0.69
C VAL A 46 2.95 -5.99 -1.48
N PHE A 47 2.01 -6.62 -0.77
CA PHE A 47 0.88 -7.29 -1.39
C PHE A 47 -0.30 -6.32 -1.42
N ILE A 48 -0.84 -6.07 -2.61
CA ILE A 48 -1.95 -5.14 -2.81
C ILE A 48 -3.18 -5.95 -3.19
N ALA A 49 -4.24 -5.82 -2.40
CA ALA A 49 -5.59 -6.24 -2.76
C ALA A 49 -6.38 -4.99 -3.15
N THR A 50 -7.01 -5.00 -4.32
CA THR A 50 -7.88 -3.90 -4.73
C THR A 50 -9.00 -4.43 -5.62
N ASP A 51 -10.14 -3.77 -5.52
CA ASP A 51 -11.32 -3.97 -6.36
C ASP A 51 -11.22 -3.24 -7.71
N ILE A 52 -10.25 -2.32 -7.88
CA ILE A 52 -10.06 -1.56 -9.12
C ILE A 52 -8.69 -1.84 -9.75
N PRO A 53 -8.61 -2.46 -10.94
CA PRO A 53 -7.33 -2.82 -11.56
C PRO A 53 -6.49 -1.61 -12.00
N LYS A 54 -7.09 -0.43 -12.18
CA LYS A 54 -6.38 0.81 -12.55
C LYS A 54 -5.37 1.24 -11.48
N VAL A 55 -5.68 0.99 -10.20
CA VAL A 55 -4.81 1.31 -9.06
C VAL A 55 -3.45 0.60 -9.18
N ILE A 56 -3.44 -0.65 -9.67
CA ILE A 56 -2.19 -1.41 -9.85
C ILE A 56 -1.29 -0.75 -10.90
N LYS A 57 -1.87 -0.20 -11.98
CA LYS A 57 -1.11 0.51 -13.02
C LYS A 57 -0.52 1.82 -12.49
N GLU A 58 -1.26 2.51 -11.64
CA GLU A 58 -0.83 3.75 -10.99
C GLU A 58 0.35 3.51 -10.04
N ILE A 59 0.26 2.46 -9.22
CA ILE A 59 1.33 2.05 -8.29
C ILE A 59 2.60 1.68 -9.05
N LYS A 60 2.49 0.92 -10.15
CA LYS A 60 3.67 0.48 -10.92
C LYS A 60 4.38 1.59 -11.69
N ARG A 61 3.69 2.71 -11.96
CA ARG A 61 4.27 3.84 -12.69
C ARG A 61 5.06 4.78 -11.78
N LYS A 62 4.92 4.64 -10.48
CA LYS A 62 5.76 5.27 -9.47
C LYS A 62 6.86 4.30 -9.04
#